data_AF-A0A368FD55-F1
#
_entry.id   AF-A0A368FD55-F1
#
_cell.length_a   1.000
_cell.length_b   1.000
_cell.length_c   1.000
_cell.angle_alpha   90.00
_cell.angle_beta   90.00
_cell.angle_gamma   90.00
#
_symmetry.space_group_name_H-M   'P 1'
#
loop_
_entity.id
_entity.type
_entity.pdbx_description
1 polymer ?
#
loop_
_entity_poly.entity_id
_entity_poly.type
_entity_poly.pdbx_seq_one_letter_code
_entity_poly.pdbx_strand_id
1 'polypeptide(L)'
;MPSPAPAAPDEALAWLPPILSMQSQQLQHLTELMATLVDQKRMSSPPTLPMPVADPYGDLMQDLPAFNYDEDDDATFDAWIKRYGPLDRAAYKTYSEHVLPLKPRDIDLPTTLLNLTKLFGPKKTLTCRRFEFLQSTCPALSGSYVPYREFGNTIKKKFEEASVKDVDSETLKCLVFISGLTDSSHSEMRLRLLNRINRLSEGDPSPTLDDFINDCETFVTLRSDNRAMETEEIKAAYQKKTGRKKKSYSSRERHHRSRSNVRQRHTSHRSQKSESPPRKPRKK
;
A
#
# COMPACT_ATOMS: atom_id res chain seq x y z
N MET A 1 66.00 36.53 -53.54
CA MET A 1 65.10 36.82 -52.40
C MET A 1 64.57 38.23 -52.63
N PRO A 2 63.26 38.41 -52.90
CA PRO A 2 62.21 38.24 -51.88
C PRO A 2 60.90 37.54 -52.31
N SER A 3 60.20 37.05 -51.27
CA SER A 3 58.79 36.67 -51.02
C SER A 3 57.89 35.95 -52.05
N PRO A 4 57.23 34.83 -51.65
CA PRO A 4 55.98 34.39 -52.25
C PRO A 4 54.77 35.12 -51.61
N ALA A 5 53.83 35.55 -52.45
CA ALA A 5 52.54 36.13 -52.10
C ALA A 5 51.46 35.02 -51.89
N PRO A 6 50.29 35.32 -51.28
CA PRO A 6 49.51 34.35 -50.51
C PRO A 6 48.60 33.46 -51.37
N ALA A 7 48.33 32.24 -50.87
CA ALA A 7 47.36 31.32 -51.44
C ALA A 7 45.93 31.89 -51.37
N ALA A 8 45.20 31.75 -52.48
CA ALA A 8 43.79 32.14 -52.61
C ALA A 8 42.87 31.19 -51.81
N PRO A 9 41.68 31.64 -51.33
CA PRO A 9 40.88 30.93 -50.34
C PRO A 9 39.93 29.84 -50.88
N ASP A 10 40.06 29.42 -52.14
CA ASP A 10 39.02 28.65 -52.85
C ASP A 10 39.14 27.12 -52.74
N GLU A 11 40.02 26.62 -51.87
CA GLU A 11 40.24 25.18 -51.63
C GLU A 11 39.68 24.70 -50.27
N ALA A 12 39.13 25.61 -49.47
CA ALA A 12 38.76 25.32 -48.08
C ALA A 12 37.41 24.58 -47.92
N LEU A 13 36.59 24.49 -48.97
CA LEU A 13 35.20 23.99 -48.89
C LEU A 13 34.84 22.90 -49.91
N ALA A 14 35.81 22.38 -50.67
CA ALA A 14 35.59 21.33 -51.67
C ALA A 14 35.07 19.99 -51.09
N TRP A 15 35.20 19.81 -49.77
CA TRP A 15 34.71 18.64 -49.04
C TRP A 15 33.23 18.73 -48.62
N LEU A 16 32.62 19.92 -48.67
CA LEU A 16 31.22 20.12 -48.23
C LEU A 16 30.17 19.50 -49.17
N PRO A 17 30.27 19.64 -50.51
CA PRO A 17 29.30 19.04 -51.43
C PRO A 17 29.13 17.51 -51.30
N PRO A 18 30.21 16.69 -51.19
CA PRO A 18 30.05 15.25 -51.02
C PRO A 18 29.44 14.87 -49.66
N ILE A 19 29.69 15.65 -48.59
CA ILE A 19 29.10 15.39 -47.28
C ILE A 19 27.59 15.70 -47.27
N LEU A 20 27.18 16.82 -47.88
CA LEU A 20 25.76 17.17 -48.01
C LEU A 20 25.02 16.16 -48.89
N SER A 21 25.66 15.68 -49.96
CA SER A 21 25.12 14.60 -50.81
C SER A 21 24.93 13.31 -50.00
N MET A 22 25.94 12.92 -49.21
CA MET A 22 25.88 11.72 -48.37
C MET A 22 24.78 11.82 -47.30
N GLN A 23 24.61 12.99 -46.68
CA GLN A 23 23.54 13.23 -45.70
C GLN A 23 22.15 13.15 -46.33
N SER A 24 21.97 13.75 -47.51
CA SER A 24 20.72 13.69 -48.27
C SER A 24 20.37 12.25 -48.64
N GLN A 25 21.35 11.48 -49.10
CA GLN A 25 21.17 10.07 -49.45
C GLN A 25 20.80 9.21 -48.23
N GLN A 26 21.38 9.49 -47.06
CA GLN A 26 21.02 8.82 -45.81
C GLN A 26 19.58 9.11 -45.38
N LEU A 27 19.10 10.36 -45.55
CA LEU A 27 17.72 10.74 -45.24
C LEU A 27 16.72 10.09 -46.20
N GLN A 28 17.06 9.97 -47.49
CA GLN A 28 16.24 9.27 -48.47
C GLN A 28 16.11 7.79 -48.12
N HIS A 29 17.23 7.13 -47.77
CA HIS A 29 17.21 5.73 -47.35
C HIS A 29 16.36 5.51 -46.09
N LEU A 30 16.42 6.43 -45.12
CA LEU A 30 15.60 6.35 -43.90
C LEU A 30 14.10 6.53 -44.21
N THR A 31 13.77 7.40 -45.18
CA THR A 31 12.39 7.59 -45.66
C THR A 31 11.86 6.34 -46.36
N GLU A 32 12.68 5.67 -47.16
CA GLU A 32 12.31 4.44 -47.85
C GLU A 32 12.16 3.24 -46.90
N LEU A 33 12.99 3.18 -45.85
CA LEU A 33 12.79 2.22 -44.75
C LEU A 33 11.47 2.48 -44.00
N MET A 34 11.08 3.74 -43.78
CA MET A 34 9.79 4.06 -43.18
C MET A 34 8.63 3.69 -44.10
N ALA A 35 8.74 3.92 -45.41
CA ALA A 35 7.71 3.55 -46.39
C ALA A 35 7.53 2.02 -46.46
N THR A 36 8.62 1.27 -46.53
CA THR A 36 8.59 -0.20 -46.53
C THR A 36 8.08 -0.79 -45.21
N LEU A 37 8.36 -0.16 -44.06
CA LEU A 37 7.76 -0.54 -42.77
C LEU A 37 6.25 -0.28 -42.71
N VAL A 38 5.78 0.82 -43.31
CA VAL A 38 4.34 1.15 -43.41
C VAL A 38 3.62 0.18 -44.34
N ASP A 39 4.23 -0.19 -45.47
CA ASP A 39 3.67 -1.17 -46.40
C ASP A 39 3.73 -2.60 -45.84
N GLN A 40 4.79 -2.97 -45.12
CA GLN A 40 4.89 -4.24 -44.40
C GLN A 40 3.83 -4.34 -43.29
N LYS A 41 3.53 -3.23 -42.59
CA LYS A 41 2.43 -3.14 -41.62
C LYS A 41 1.05 -3.26 -42.28
N ARG A 42 0.89 -2.76 -43.52
CA ARG A 42 -0.34 -2.93 -44.31
C ARG A 42 -0.51 -4.35 -44.86
N MET A 43 0.58 -5.06 -45.13
CA MET A 43 0.55 -6.39 -45.77
C MET A 43 0.58 -7.57 -44.79
N SER A 44 0.79 -7.35 -43.48
CA SER A 44 0.78 -8.42 -42.46
C SER A 44 -0.52 -8.58 -41.67
N SER A 45 -1.62 -7.95 -42.08
CA SER A 45 -2.96 -8.29 -41.54
C SER A 45 -3.76 -9.03 -42.61
N PRO A 46 -4.15 -10.30 -42.39
CA PRO A 46 -5.26 -10.86 -43.15
C PRO A 46 -6.50 -9.99 -42.86
N PRO A 47 -7.42 -9.77 -43.83
CA PRO A 47 -8.76 -9.35 -43.48
C PRO A 47 -9.40 -10.53 -42.76
N THR A 48 -9.25 -10.59 -41.44
CA THR A 48 -10.22 -11.31 -40.64
C THR A 48 -11.51 -10.53 -40.82
N LEU A 49 -12.34 -10.96 -41.78
CA LEU A 49 -13.77 -10.70 -41.68
C LEU A 49 -14.12 -11.09 -40.25
N PRO A 50 -14.61 -10.17 -39.40
CA PRO A 50 -15.24 -10.62 -38.19
C PRO A 50 -16.36 -11.54 -38.69
N MET A 51 -16.28 -12.82 -38.35
CA MET A 51 -17.52 -13.57 -38.23
C MET A 51 -18.46 -12.67 -37.43
N PRO A 52 -19.75 -12.60 -37.73
CA PRO A 52 -20.68 -12.09 -36.75
C PRO A 52 -20.56 -13.05 -35.57
N VAL A 53 -19.63 -12.75 -34.66
CA VAL A 53 -19.83 -13.02 -33.26
C VAL A 53 -21.17 -12.37 -33.06
N ALA A 54 -22.21 -13.19 -32.91
CA ALA A 54 -23.47 -12.70 -32.40
C ALA A 54 -23.05 -11.95 -31.14
N ASP A 55 -23.02 -10.61 -31.24
CA ASP A 55 -22.80 -9.75 -30.10
C ASP A 55 -23.97 -10.14 -29.21
N PRO A 56 -23.75 -10.89 -28.10
CA PRO A 56 -24.85 -11.37 -27.30
C PRO A 56 -25.59 -10.20 -26.63
N TYR A 57 -25.06 -8.98 -26.79
CA TYR A 57 -25.59 -7.71 -26.36
C TYR A 57 -25.95 -6.77 -27.52
N GLY A 58 -25.75 -7.17 -28.78
CA GLY A 58 -26.04 -6.33 -29.95
C GLY A 58 -27.55 -6.08 -30.12
N ASP A 59 -28.37 -7.07 -29.73
CA ASP A 59 -29.83 -6.92 -29.61
C ASP A 59 -30.23 -6.18 -28.32
N LEU A 60 -29.52 -6.38 -27.19
CA LEU A 60 -29.84 -5.69 -25.93
C LEU A 60 -29.46 -4.20 -25.92
N MET A 61 -28.43 -3.80 -26.67
CA MET A 61 -28.01 -2.40 -26.81
C MET A 61 -28.86 -1.64 -27.83
N GLN A 62 -29.54 -2.34 -28.75
CA GLN A 62 -30.52 -1.73 -29.65
C GLN A 62 -31.85 -1.44 -28.94
N ASP A 63 -32.20 -2.23 -27.92
CA ASP A 63 -33.42 -2.05 -27.12
C ASP A 63 -33.25 -1.09 -25.94
N LEU A 64 -32.04 -0.62 -25.65
CA LEU A 64 -31.81 0.44 -24.67
C LEU A 64 -31.85 1.80 -25.40
N PRO A 65 -32.91 2.61 -25.22
CA PRO A 65 -32.94 3.92 -25.85
C PRO A 65 -31.76 4.75 -25.33
N ALA A 66 -30.92 5.20 -26.26
CA ALA A 66 -29.84 6.12 -25.96
C ALA A 66 -30.42 7.34 -25.23
N PHE A 67 -29.77 7.74 -24.13
CA PHE A 67 -30.19 8.94 -23.40
C PHE A 67 -30.04 10.15 -24.33
N ASN A 68 -31.17 10.73 -24.71
CA ASN A 68 -31.24 11.96 -25.46
C ASN A 68 -31.99 12.97 -24.60
N TYR A 69 -31.33 14.09 -24.31
CA TYR A 69 -31.92 15.15 -23.52
C TYR A 69 -32.86 15.95 -24.43
N ASP A 70 -34.16 15.88 -24.17
CA ASP A 70 -35.18 16.72 -24.80
C ASP A 70 -35.58 17.81 -23.80
N GLU A 71 -35.61 19.06 -24.24
CA GLU A 71 -35.96 20.20 -23.37
C GLU A 71 -37.47 20.26 -23.08
N ASP A 72 -38.30 19.58 -23.88
CA ASP A 72 -39.78 19.56 -23.76
C ASP A 72 -40.32 18.35 -22.99
N ASP A 73 -39.53 17.28 -22.84
CA ASP A 73 -39.87 16.11 -22.04
C ASP A 73 -39.01 16.14 -20.77
N ASP A 74 -39.61 16.43 -19.62
CA ASP A 74 -38.95 16.50 -18.28
C ASP A 74 -38.28 15.17 -17.83
N ALA A 75 -37.97 14.27 -18.76
CA ALA A 75 -37.18 13.06 -18.62
C ALA A 75 -35.70 13.39 -18.29
N THR A 76 -35.50 13.91 -17.08
CA THR A 76 -34.19 14.03 -16.45
C THR A 76 -33.46 12.67 -16.44
N PHE A 77 -32.13 12.72 -16.46
CA PHE A 77 -31.27 11.52 -16.34
C PHE A 77 -31.66 10.64 -15.14
N ASP A 78 -32.16 11.25 -14.06
CA ASP A 78 -32.72 10.57 -12.89
C ASP A 78 -33.98 9.74 -13.19
N ALA A 79 -34.86 10.20 -14.07
CA ALA A 79 -36.03 9.45 -14.51
C ALA A 79 -35.64 8.27 -15.41
N TRP A 80 -34.64 8.44 -16.28
CA TRP A 80 -34.11 7.38 -17.14
C TRP A 80 -33.42 6.27 -16.33
N ILE A 81 -32.56 6.63 -15.37
CA ILE A 81 -31.88 5.65 -14.50
C ILE A 81 -32.84 4.95 -13.53
N LYS A 82 -33.90 5.63 -13.08
CA LYS A 82 -34.97 5.05 -12.27
C LYS A 82 -35.83 4.05 -13.04
N ARG A 83 -35.97 4.21 -14.36
CA ARG A 83 -36.79 3.37 -15.25
C ARG A 83 -36.02 2.20 -15.85
N TYR A 84 -34.75 2.39 -16.20
CA TYR A 84 -33.90 1.40 -16.91
C TYR A 84 -32.61 1.00 -16.17
N GLY A 85 -32.37 1.54 -14.99
CA GLY A 85 -31.39 1.03 -14.03
C GLY A 85 -31.89 0.00 -13.00
N PRO A 86 -32.98 -0.78 -13.18
CA PRO A 86 -33.22 -1.89 -12.28
C PRO A 86 -32.01 -2.81 -12.35
N LEU A 87 -31.45 -3.08 -11.17
CA LEU A 87 -30.59 -4.19 -10.80
C LEU A 87 -30.37 -5.14 -11.98
N ASP A 88 -29.12 -5.28 -12.44
CA ASP A 88 -28.80 -6.27 -13.46
C ASP A 88 -29.47 -7.61 -13.11
N ARG A 89 -29.79 -8.44 -14.11
CA ARG A 89 -30.51 -9.70 -13.87
C ARG A 89 -29.89 -10.56 -12.75
N ALA A 90 -28.58 -10.46 -12.53
CA ALA A 90 -27.88 -11.11 -11.43
C ALA A 90 -28.16 -10.45 -10.07
N ALA A 91 -28.20 -9.11 -9.98
CA ALA A 91 -28.56 -8.38 -8.78
C ALA A 91 -30.03 -8.61 -8.37
N TYR A 92 -30.97 -8.66 -9.32
CA TYR A 92 -32.35 -9.07 -9.01
C TYR A 92 -32.40 -10.53 -8.54
N LYS A 93 -31.65 -11.43 -9.19
CA LYS A 93 -31.55 -12.84 -8.76
C LYS A 93 -31.03 -12.95 -7.32
N THR A 94 -29.89 -12.31 -7.01
CA THR A 94 -29.29 -12.28 -5.66
C THR A 94 -30.28 -11.73 -4.63
N TYR A 95 -30.99 -10.65 -4.95
CA TYR A 95 -32.02 -10.11 -4.06
C TYR A 95 -33.18 -11.09 -3.87
N SER A 96 -33.71 -11.67 -4.94
CA SER A 96 -34.82 -12.62 -4.90
C SER A 96 -34.51 -13.90 -4.12
N GLU A 97 -33.26 -14.38 -4.19
CA GLU A 97 -32.76 -15.51 -3.40
C GLU A 97 -32.60 -15.13 -1.92
N HIS A 98 -32.14 -13.90 -1.63
CA HIS A 98 -31.96 -13.41 -0.27
C HIS A 98 -33.27 -13.30 0.52
N VAL A 99 -34.37 -12.98 -0.17
CA VAL A 99 -35.67 -12.72 0.47
C VAL A 99 -36.59 -13.94 0.54
N LEU A 100 -36.14 -15.11 0.10
CA LEU A 100 -36.88 -16.35 0.24
C LEU A 100 -37.24 -16.63 1.71
N PRO A 101 -38.44 -17.19 1.99
CA PRO A 101 -39.43 -17.71 1.03
C PRO A 101 -40.40 -16.66 0.45
N LEU A 102 -40.28 -15.39 0.85
CA LEU A 102 -41.15 -14.32 0.36
C LEU A 102 -40.78 -13.95 -1.08
N LYS A 103 -41.76 -13.46 -1.85
CA LYS A 103 -41.46 -12.89 -3.16
C LYS A 103 -41.06 -11.43 -2.97
N PRO A 104 -40.11 -10.90 -3.77
CA PRO A 104 -39.77 -9.48 -3.83
C PRO A 104 -40.97 -8.51 -3.86
N ARG A 105 -42.08 -8.93 -4.47
CA ARG A 105 -43.31 -8.12 -4.61
C ARG A 105 -44.13 -8.02 -3.33
N ASP A 106 -43.92 -8.93 -2.39
CA ASP A 106 -44.68 -9.04 -1.15
C ASP A 106 -44.00 -8.29 0.01
N ILE A 107 -42.87 -7.64 -0.26
CA ILE A 107 -42.05 -6.91 0.72
C ILE A 107 -42.28 -5.43 0.53
N ASP A 108 -42.51 -4.73 1.63
CA ASP A 108 -42.69 -3.27 1.61
C ASP A 108 -41.41 -2.57 1.13
N LEU A 109 -41.59 -1.36 0.60
CA LEU A 109 -40.49 -0.58 0.05
C LEU A 109 -39.39 -0.29 1.08
N PRO A 110 -39.67 0.13 2.34
CA PRO A 110 -38.65 0.31 3.37
C PRO A 110 -37.79 -0.94 3.61
N THR A 111 -38.41 -2.11 3.80
CA THR A 111 -37.68 -3.37 4.00
C THR A 111 -36.89 -3.77 2.75
N THR A 112 -37.44 -3.52 1.56
CA THR A 112 -36.75 -3.72 0.29
C THR A 112 -35.48 -2.89 0.20
N LEU A 113 -35.56 -1.59 0.51
CA LEU A 113 -34.40 -0.69 0.52
C LEU A 113 -33.34 -1.11 1.54
N LEU A 114 -33.74 -1.56 2.73
CA LEU A 114 -32.82 -2.07 3.74
C LEU A 114 -32.07 -3.32 3.25
N ASN A 115 -32.79 -4.27 2.64
CA ASN A 115 -32.21 -5.49 2.08
C ASN A 115 -31.28 -5.19 0.89
N LEU A 116 -31.66 -4.27 0.01
CA LEU A 116 -30.81 -3.83 -1.09
C LEU A 116 -29.55 -3.12 -0.60
N THR A 117 -29.67 -2.25 0.40
CA THR A 117 -28.53 -1.59 1.06
C THR A 117 -27.61 -2.62 1.72
N LYS A 118 -28.18 -3.69 2.30
CA LYS A 118 -27.39 -4.76 2.90
C LYS A 118 -26.64 -5.60 1.86
N LEU A 119 -27.25 -5.90 0.71
CA LEU A 119 -26.65 -6.73 -0.33
C LEU A 119 -25.67 -5.97 -1.22
N PHE A 120 -26.01 -4.74 -1.57
CA PHE A 120 -25.31 -3.95 -2.59
C PHE A 120 -24.75 -2.64 -2.06
N GLY A 121 -25.00 -2.31 -0.79
CA GLY A 121 -24.45 -1.13 -0.17
C GLY A 121 -22.93 -1.20 -0.01
N PRO A 122 -22.33 -0.10 0.46
CA PRO A 122 -20.89 -0.02 0.61
C PRO A 122 -20.35 -1.15 1.48
N LYS A 123 -19.50 -2.00 0.88
CA LYS A 123 -18.85 -3.12 1.60
C LYS A 123 -17.82 -2.65 2.63
N LYS A 124 -17.38 -1.39 2.52
CA LYS A 124 -16.42 -0.75 3.43
C LYS A 124 -17.16 0.13 4.41
N THR A 125 -16.68 0.13 5.66
CA THR A 125 -17.19 1.06 6.67
C THR A 125 -16.97 2.51 6.25
N LEU A 126 -17.75 3.44 6.82
CA LEU A 126 -17.57 4.86 6.56
C LEU A 126 -16.15 5.33 6.94
N THR A 127 -15.62 4.85 8.07
CA THR A 127 -14.24 5.11 8.51
C THR A 127 -13.21 4.65 7.48
N CYS A 128 -13.37 3.46 6.89
CA CYS A 128 -12.49 3.00 5.83
C CYS A 128 -12.55 3.91 4.59
N ARG A 129 -13.75 4.32 4.16
CA ARG A 129 -13.91 5.24 3.03
C ARG A 129 -13.24 6.60 3.29
N ARG A 130 -13.42 7.16 4.50
CA ARG A 130 -12.76 8.41 4.94
C ARG A 130 -11.24 8.29 4.94
N PHE A 131 -10.72 7.17 5.42
CA PHE A 131 -9.29 6.90 5.42
C PHE A 131 -8.72 6.80 3.99
N GLU A 132 -9.40 6.08 3.10
CA GLU A 132 -9.02 5.95 1.69
C GLU A 132 -9.11 7.25 0.91
N PHE A 133 -10.01 8.16 1.31
CA PHE A 133 -10.04 9.51 0.79
C PHE A 133 -8.77 10.26 1.17
N LEU A 134 -8.40 10.29 2.46
CA LEU A 134 -7.20 10.97 2.96
C LEU A 134 -5.89 10.42 2.39
N GLN A 135 -5.82 9.12 2.09
CA GLN A 135 -4.66 8.49 1.46
C GLN A 135 -4.63 8.62 -0.07
N SER A 136 -5.54 9.37 -0.68
CA SER A 136 -5.58 9.48 -2.14
C SER A 136 -4.35 10.25 -2.66
N THR A 137 -3.54 9.56 -3.47
CA THR A 137 -2.35 10.13 -4.11
C THR A 137 -2.56 10.22 -5.62
N CYS A 138 -2.15 11.34 -6.22
CA CYS A 138 -2.16 11.47 -7.66
C CYS A 138 -1.12 10.50 -8.26
N PRO A 139 -1.49 9.67 -9.26
CA PRO A 139 -0.52 8.86 -10.00
C PRO A 139 0.59 9.73 -10.61
N ALA A 140 1.77 9.14 -10.82
CA ALA A 140 2.85 9.82 -11.53
C ALA A 140 2.50 10.01 -13.01
N LEU A 141 3.06 11.06 -13.62
CA LEU A 141 3.02 11.23 -15.07
C LEU A 141 3.71 10.05 -15.75
N SER A 142 3.11 9.53 -16.81
CA SER A 142 3.75 8.58 -17.73
C SER A 142 3.68 9.15 -19.14
N GLY A 143 4.49 8.64 -20.07
CA GLY A 143 4.72 9.25 -21.38
C GLY A 143 3.46 9.64 -22.16
N SER A 144 2.38 8.86 -22.04
CA SER A 144 1.07 9.15 -22.64
C SER A 144 -0.05 9.44 -21.63
N TYR A 145 0.21 9.30 -20.33
CA TYR A 145 -0.82 9.35 -19.30
C TYR A 145 -0.75 10.64 -18.49
N VAL A 146 -1.86 11.39 -18.53
CA VAL A 146 -2.06 12.63 -17.77
C VAL A 146 -3.18 12.38 -16.74
N PRO A 147 -2.86 12.13 -15.45
CA PRO A 147 -3.82 11.62 -14.48
C PRO A 147 -4.82 12.65 -13.95
N TYR A 148 -4.60 13.95 -14.17
CA TYR A 148 -5.26 15.00 -13.38
C TYR A 148 -6.80 14.97 -13.48
N ARG A 149 -7.36 14.72 -14.67
CA ARG A 149 -8.82 14.66 -14.85
C ARG A 149 -9.42 13.44 -14.16
N GLU A 150 -8.84 12.26 -14.38
CA GLU A 150 -9.30 11.01 -13.77
C GLU A 150 -9.12 11.01 -12.25
N PHE A 151 -7.98 11.52 -11.79
CA PHE A 151 -7.70 11.69 -10.36
C PHE A 151 -8.68 12.69 -9.73
N GLY A 152 -8.92 13.84 -10.36
CA GLY A 152 -9.90 14.83 -9.90
C GLY A 152 -11.32 14.23 -9.80
N ASN A 153 -11.74 13.44 -10.78
CA ASN A 153 -13.03 12.73 -10.74
C ASN A 153 -13.05 11.68 -9.62
N THR A 154 -11.95 10.97 -9.40
CA THR A 154 -11.81 10.00 -8.30
C THR A 154 -11.92 10.69 -6.95
N ILE A 155 -11.30 11.86 -6.76
CA ILE A 155 -11.41 12.66 -5.54
C ILE A 155 -12.85 13.11 -5.29
N LYS A 156 -13.54 13.67 -6.31
CA LYS A 156 -14.94 14.07 -6.20
C LYS A 156 -15.84 12.90 -5.77
N LYS A 157 -15.66 11.74 -6.41
CA LYS A 157 -16.40 10.52 -6.07
C LYS A 157 -16.13 10.08 -4.62
N LYS A 158 -14.85 9.95 -4.24
CA LYS A 158 -14.47 9.53 -2.89
C LYS A 158 -14.93 10.52 -1.81
N PHE A 159 -14.96 11.82 -2.11
CA PHE A 159 -15.43 12.85 -1.18
C PHE A 159 -16.88 12.62 -0.77
N GLU A 160 -17.76 12.37 -1.75
CA GLU A 160 -19.17 12.05 -1.49
C GLU A 160 -19.33 10.68 -0.84
N GLU A 161 -18.62 9.66 -1.33
CA GLU A 161 -18.68 8.31 -0.76
C GLU A 161 -18.20 8.26 0.69
N ALA A 162 -17.27 9.12 1.09
CA ALA A 162 -16.74 9.18 2.45
C ALA A 162 -17.52 10.13 3.38
N SER A 163 -18.55 10.83 2.87
CA SER A 163 -19.30 11.84 3.63
C SER A 163 -18.36 12.84 4.33
N VAL A 164 -17.38 13.36 3.59
CA VAL A 164 -16.31 14.22 4.16
C VAL A 164 -16.89 15.52 4.72
N LYS A 165 -17.96 16.03 4.10
CA LYS A 165 -18.69 17.22 4.54
C LYS A 165 -19.24 17.14 5.97
N ASP A 166 -19.51 15.93 6.46
CA ASP A 166 -20.11 15.67 7.77
C ASP A 166 -19.07 15.26 8.83
N VAL A 167 -17.77 15.40 8.53
CA VAL A 167 -16.69 15.08 9.46
C VAL A 167 -16.41 16.28 10.34
N ASP A 168 -16.53 16.12 11.66
CA ASP A 168 -16.15 17.16 12.62
C ASP A 168 -14.63 17.36 12.68
N SER A 169 -14.20 18.51 13.22
CA SER A 169 -12.79 18.88 13.26
C SER A 169 -11.93 17.92 14.09
N GLU A 170 -12.44 17.35 15.19
CA GLU A 170 -11.67 16.43 16.04
C GLU A 170 -11.56 15.06 15.38
N THR A 171 -12.65 14.54 14.82
CA THR A 171 -12.62 13.31 14.02
C THR A 171 -11.66 13.44 12.84
N LEU A 172 -11.62 14.59 12.16
CA LEU A 172 -10.67 14.83 11.08
C LEU A 172 -9.22 14.80 11.57
N LYS A 173 -8.90 15.50 12.67
CA LYS A 173 -7.55 15.46 13.28
C LYS A 173 -7.13 14.03 13.61
N CYS A 174 -8.02 13.26 14.23
CA CYS A 174 -7.82 11.85 14.57
C CYS A 174 -7.57 10.98 13.33
N LEU A 175 -8.37 11.16 12.27
CA LEU A 175 -8.19 10.42 11.00
C LEU A 175 -6.86 10.77 10.33
N VAL A 176 -6.47 12.05 10.30
CA VAL A 176 -5.18 12.51 9.77
C VAL A 176 -4.03 11.90 10.58
N PHE A 177 -4.13 11.89 11.91
CA PHE A 177 -3.15 11.27 12.78
C PHE A 177 -2.97 9.77 12.47
N ILE A 178 -4.06 9.00 12.39
CA ILE A 178 -4.01 7.58 12.00
C ILE A 178 -3.39 7.43 10.60
N SER A 179 -3.73 8.30 9.65
CA SER A 179 -3.19 8.24 8.27
C SER A 179 -1.68 8.46 8.21
N GLY A 180 -1.12 9.22 9.16
CA GLY A 180 0.32 9.44 9.31
C GLY A 180 1.08 8.23 9.87
N LEU A 181 0.40 7.28 10.52
CA LEU A 181 0.99 6.05 11.03
C LEU A 181 1.22 5.04 9.89
N THR A 182 2.07 5.38 8.91
CA THR A 182 2.24 4.59 7.68
C THR A 182 3.09 3.34 7.87
N ASP A 183 4.12 3.42 8.73
CA ASP A 183 5.06 2.32 9.00
C ASP A 183 4.37 1.07 9.56
N SER A 184 4.88 -0.11 9.21
CA SER A 184 4.28 -1.40 9.60
C SER A 184 4.38 -1.68 11.11
N SER A 185 5.34 -1.06 11.81
CA SER A 185 5.46 -1.15 13.28
C SER A 185 4.24 -0.58 14.02
N HIS A 186 3.50 0.32 13.39
CA HIS A 186 2.26 0.89 13.94
C HIS A 186 1.01 0.09 13.58
N SER A 187 1.11 -1.04 12.87
CA SER A 187 -0.05 -1.80 12.39
C SER A 187 -1.07 -2.15 13.49
N GLU A 188 -0.60 -2.62 14.65
CA GLU A 188 -1.46 -2.96 15.79
C GLU A 188 -2.13 -1.72 16.39
N MET A 189 -1.38 -0.63 16.56
CA MET A 189 -1.92 0.63 17.07
C MET A 189 -2.94 1.23 16.10
N ARG A 190 -2.62 1.27 14.81
CA ARG A 190 -3.50 1.75 13.75
C ARG A 190 -4.82 0.97 13.73
N LEU A 191 -4.79 -0.35 13.91
CA LEU A 191 -6.00 -1.17 14.03
C LEU A 191 -6.83 -0.79 15.26
N ARG A 192 -6.21 -0.58 16.42
CA ARG A 192 -6.90 -0.17 17.66
C ARG A 192 -7.60 1.17 17.50
N LEU A 193 -6.89 2.18 16.97
CA LEU A 193 -7.45 3.52 16.75
C LEU A 193 -8.57 3.52 15.70
N LEU A 194 -8.43 2.75 14.61
CA LEU A 194 -9.49 2.59 13.61
C LEU A 194 -10.74 1.94 14.20
N ASN A 195 -10.57 0.91 15.04
CA ASN A 195 -11.70 0.28 15.72
C ASN A 195 -12.37 1.23 16.72
N ARG A 196 -11.60 2.10 17.38
CA ARG A 196 -12.14 3.15 18.26
C ARG A 196 -13.03 4.10 17.47
N ILE A 197 -12.58 4.64 16.33
CA ILE A 197 -13.39 5.52 15.48
C ILE A 197 -14.66 4.80 14.99
N ASN A 198 -14.53 3.55 14.56
CA ASN A 198 -15.65 2.80 13.99
C ASN A 198 -16.75 2.43 15.01
N ARG A 199 -16.46 2.55 16.31
CA ARG A 199 -17.43 2.29 17.39
C ARG A 199 -18.17 3.54 17.86
N LEU A 200 -17.74 4.72 17.46
CA LEU A 200 -18.42 5.97 17.81
C LEU A 200 -19.73 6.04 17.03
N SER A 201 -20.84 6.09 17.75
CA SER A 201 -22.17 6.32 17.18
C SER A 201 -22.47 7.81 17.13
N GLU A 202 -23.52 8.24 16.41
CA GLU A 202 -23.90 9.66 16.24
C GLU A 202 -24.31 10.39 17.55
N GLY A 203 -24.16 9.77 18.71
CA GLY A 203 -24.41 10.38 20.03
C GLY A 203 -23.21 10.37 20.98
N ASP A 204 -22.10 9.72 20.63
CA ASP A 204 -20.90 9.68 21.47
C ASP A 204 -20.05 10.95 21.23
N PRO A 205 -19.45 11.54 22.26
CA PRO A 205 -18.51 12.64 22.06
C PRO A 205 -17.35 12.18 21.18
N SER A 206 -17.07 12.92 20.11
CA SER A 206 -15.91 12.66 19.25
C SER A 206 -14.64 12.61 20.10
N PRO A 207 -13.80 11.58 19.97
CA PRO A 207 -12.55 11.50 20.70
C PRO A 207 -11.64 12.63 20.25
N THR A 208 -10.96 13.22 21.21
CA THR A 208 -9.97 14.25 20.92
C THR A 208 -8.70 13.62 20.36
N LEU A 209 -7.92 14.40 19.62
CA LEU A 209 -6.60 13.95 19.18
C LEU A 209 -5.70 13.56 20.37
N ASP A 210 -5.80 14.29 21.49
CA ASP A 210 -5.02 13.99 22.70
C ASP A 210 -5.38 12.62 23.28
N ASP A 211 -6.65 12.20 23.23
CA ASP A 211 -7.04 10.86 23.65
C ASP A 211 -6.34 9.76 22.83
N PHE A 212 -6.07 10.01 21.54
CA PHE A 212 -5.38 9.04 20.68
C PHE A 212 -3.89 9.01 20.94
N ILE A 213 -3.28 10.16 21.22
CA ILE A 213 -1.89 10.25 21.65
C ILE A 213 -1.70 9.49 22.96
N ASN A 214 -2.57 9.74 23.93
CA ASN A 214 -2.56 9.05 25.23
C ASN A 214 -2.73 7.53 25.09
N ASP A 215 -3.61 7.07 24.21
CA ASP A 215 -3.77 5.63 23.90
C ASP A 215 -2.48 5.03 23.34
N CYS A 216 -1.77 5.78 22.48
CA CYS A 216 -0.50 5.35 21.92
C CYS A 216 0.58 5.19 23.00
N GLU A 217 0.75 6.21 23.84
CA GLU A 217 1.74 6.20 24.93
C GLU A 217 1.44 5.12 25.98
N THR A 218 0.17 4.98 26.36
CA THR A 218 -0.28 3.93 27.29
C THR A 218 -0.01 2.55 26.70
N PHE A 219 -0.29 2.34 25.41
CA PHE A 219 -0.03 1.07 24.77
C PHE A 219 1.46 0.71 24.72
N VAL A 220 2.34 1.67 24.42
CA VAL A 220 3.78 1.45 24.42
C VAL A 220 4.27 1.06 25.82
N THR A 221 3.75 1.70 26.86
CA THR A 221 4.03 1.35 28.25
C THR A 221 3.58 -0.08 28.56
N LEU A 222 2.31 -0.41 28.28
CA LEU A 222 1.75 -1.74 28.51
C LEU A 222 2.49 -2.85 27.75
N ARG A 223 2.93 -2.57 26.52
CA ARG A 223 3.73 -3.51 25.72
C ARG A 223 5.10 -3.78 26.36
N SER A 224 5.69 -2.76 26.97
CA SER A 224 6.97 -2.87 27.67
C SER A 224 6.82 -3.65 28.98
N ASP A 225 5.77 -3.35 29.75
CA ASP A 225 5.45 -4.07 31.00
C ASP A 225 5.14 -5.55 30.74
N ASN A 226 4.35 -5.83 29.71
CA ASN A 226 4.02 -7.20 29.30
C ASN A 226 5.28 -8.00 28.95
N ARG A 227 6.22 -7.40 28.20
CA ARG A 227 7.52 -8.03 27.91
C ARG A 227 8.32 -8.30 29.19
N ALA A 228 8.32 -7.38 30.14
CA ALA A 228 9.02 -7.58 31.42
C ALA A 228 8.43 -8.76 32.21
N MET A 229 7.10 -8.87 32.25
CA MET A 229 6.39 -9.98 32.89
C MET A 229 6.66 -11.33 32.21
N GLU A 230 6.78 -11.36 30.88
CA GLU A 230 7.13 -12.58 30.12
C GLU A 230 8.57 -13.05 30.40
N THR A 231 9.50 -12.13 30.66
CA THR A 231 10.89 -12.47 31.02
C THR A 231 11.07 -12.92 32.48
N GLU A 232 10.10 -12.64 33.35
CA GLU A 232 10.06 -13.09 34.75
C GLU A 232 9.42 -14.48 34.87
N GLU A 233 9.83 -15.45 34.03
CA GLU A 233 9.58 -16.87 34.28
C GLU A 233 10.31 -17.31 35.57
N ILE A 234 9.60 -17.13 36.69
CA ILE A 234 9.60 -17.92 37.93
C ILE A 234 10.97 -18.54 38.29
N LYS A 235 11.89 -17.72 38.80
CA LYS A 235 12.88 -18.20 39.77
C LYS A 235 12.22 -18.30 41.15
N ALA A 236 11.24 -19.20 41.30
CA ALA A 236 10.76 -19.60 42.61
C ALA A 236 11.92 -20.31 43.32
N ALA A 237 12.67 -19.54 44.10
CA ALA A 237 13.74 -20.02 44.95
C ALA A 237 13.16 -21.04 45.93
N TYR A 238 13.42 -22.33 45.68
CA TYR A 238 13.43 -23.33 46.74
C TYR A 238 14.55 -22.99 47.73
N GLN A 239 14.34 -21.98 48.58
CA GLN A 239 15.11 -21.86 49.81
C GLN A 239 14.60 -22.91 50.79
N LYS A 240 15.10 -24.14 50.64
CA LYS A 240 15.04 -25.15 51.68
C LYS A 240 15.90 -24.63 52.84
N LYS A 241 15.26 -24.00 53.83
CA LYS A 241 15.87 -23.70 55.14
C LYS A 241 16.33 -25.01 55.77
N THR A 242 17.59 -25.39 55.62
CA THR A 242 18.21 -26.36 56.53
C THR A 242 18.74 -25.61 57.74
N GLY A 243 18.11 -25.90 58.88
CA GLY A 243 18.29 -25.21 60.14
C GLY A 243 19.72 -25.23 60.68
N ARG A 244 20.05 -24.11 61.31
CA ARG A 244 21.20 -23.87 62.18
C ARG A 244 21.06 -24.69 63.47
N LYS A 245 22.09 -25.43 63.89
CA LYS A 245 22.52 -25.83 65.27
C LYS A 245 23.52 -27.00 65.13
N LYS A 246 24.67 -27.13 65.81
CA LYS A 246 25.33 -26.47 66.95
C LYS A 246 26.85 -26.72 66.82
N LYS A 247 27.67 -25.79 67.33
CA LYS A 247 29.08 -26.03 67.67
C LYS A 247 29.16 -26.95 68.90
N SER A 248 30.06 -27.93 68.88
CA SER A 248 30.59 -28.59 70.09
C SER A 248 32.10 -28.79 69.89
N TYR A 249 32.87 -28.43 70.91
CA TYR A 249 34.33 -28.46 70.94
C TYR A 249 34.77 -29.53 71.94
N SER A 250 35.72 -30.38 71.55
CA SER A 250 36.58 -31.25 72.39
C SER A 250 37.20 -32.32 71.47
N SER A 251 38.44 -32.78 71.55
CA SER A 251 39.72 -32.40 72.18
C SER A 251 40.66 -33.54 71.76
N ARG A 252 41.90 -33.22 71.35
CA ARG A 252 43.14 -34.04 71.37
C ARG A 252 43.09 -35.51 70.89
N GLU A 253 43.94 -35.89 69.93
CA GLU A 253 45.21 -36.59 70.23
C GLU A 253 46.13 -36.69 69.00
N ARG A 254 47.42 -36.89 69.27
CA ARG A 254 48.58 -36.79 68.37
C ARG A 254 48.95 -38.18 67.82
N HIS A 255 49.54 -38.27 66.62
CA HIS A 255 50.94 -38.70 66.39
C HIS A 255 51.24 -39.13 64.95
N HIS A 256 52.48 -38.83 64.58
CA HIS A 256 53.23 -38.98 63.33
C HIS A 256 53.17 -40.32 62.59
N ARG A 257 53.36 -40.27 61.25
CA ARG A 257 54.52 -40.94 60.62
C ARG A 257 54.85 -40.41 59.21
N SER A 258 56.16 -40.40 58.98
CA SER A 258 56.96 -39.83 57.89
C SER A 258 56.96 -40.62 56.57
N ARG A 259 57.36 -39.88 55.50
CA ARG A 259 58.20 -40.29 54.34
C ARG A 259 57.55 -41.26 53.33
N SER A 260 57.78 -41.20 52.01
CA SER A 260 58.67 -40.38 51.16
C SER A 260 58.41 -40.72 49.68
N ASN A 261 58.64 -39.73 48.82
CA ASN A 261 59.32 -39.82 47.52
C ASN A 261 58.64 -40.49 46.28
N VAL A 262 58.63 -39.71 45.19
CA VAL A 262 59.39 -39.90 43.92
C VAL A 262 58.59 -39.81 42.60
N ARG A 263 59.06 -38.84 41.78
CA ARG A 263 59.14 -38.75 40.30
C ARG A 263 57.91 -38.32 39.49
N GLN A 264 57.98 -37.11 38.91
CA GLN A 264 58.36 -36.78 37.51
C GLN A 264 57.22 -37.11 36.52
N ARG A 265 56.73 -36.21 35.65
CA ARG A 265 57.41 -35.31 34.69
C ARG A 265 56.51 -34.08 34.43
N HIS A 266 57.03 -32.84 34.35
CA HIS A 266 57.40 -32.12 33.11
C HIS A 266 56.51 -32.48 31.91
N THR A 267 55.75 -31.56 31.28
CA THR A 267 56.17 -30.34 30.57
C THR A 267 55.00 -29.33 30.49
N SER A 268 55.12 -28.03 30.85
CA SER A 268 55.60 -26.88 30.04
C SER A 268 55.02 -26.82 28.62
N HIS A 269 54.59 -25.71 28.02
CA HIS A 269 54.44 -24.29 28.33
C HIS A 269 53.59 -23.73 27.17
N ARG A 270 52.91 -22.60 27.34
CA ARG A 270 53.18 -21.35 26.58
C ARG A 270 51.97 -20.41 26.61
N SER A 271 52.19 -19.33 27.34
CA SER A 271 51.48 -18.05 27.29
C SER A 271 51.32 -17.52 25.86
N GLN A 272 50.30 -16.71 25.61
CA GLN A 272 50.54 -15.26 25.44
C GLN A 272 49.24 -14.44 25.42
N LYS A 273 49.46 -13.21 25.87
CA LYS A 273 48.58 -12.08 26.15
C LYS A 273 49.01 -10.98 25.19
N SER A 274 48.07 -10.26 24.57
CA SER A 274 48.22 -8.89 24.04
C SER A 274 46.87 -8.44 23.45
N GLU A 275 46.18 -7.45 24.03
CA GLU A 275 46.32 -5.99 23.79
C GLU A 275 45.65 -5.48 22.49
N SER A 276 44.66 -4.59 22.66
CA SER A 276 43.95 -3.73 21.68
C SER A 276 44.85 -2.57 21.15
N PRO A 277 44.40 -1.49 20.44
CA PRO A 277 43.13 -1.07 19.75
C PRO A 277 43.46 -0.44 18.32
N PRO A 278 42.86 0.64 17.72
CA PRO A 278 41.56 1.37 17.84
C PRO A 278 40.81 1.77 16.50
N ARG A 279 39.53 2.18 16.67
CA ARG A 279 38.65 3.23 16.03
C ARG A 279 38.75 3.73 14.54
N LYS A 280 37.54 3.69 13.90
CA LYS A 280 36.81 4.71 13.06
C LYS A 280 37.30 4.97 11.60
N PRO A 281 36.43 5.33 10.61
CA PRO A 281 35.60 6.56 10.60
C PRO A 281 34.17 6.53 9.99
N ARG A 282 33.47 7.64 10.27
CA ARG A 282 32.17 8.11 9.75
C ARG A 282 32.18 8.23 8.22
N LYS A 283 31.05 7.94 7.56
CA LYS A 283 30.77 8.31 6.17
C LYS A 283 29.70 9.41 6.11
N LYS A 284 29.82 10.15 5.00
CA LYS A 284 29.14 11.39 4.57
C LYS A 284 27.62 11.28 4.54
#